data_AF-F7YUI7-F1
#
_entry.id   AF-F7YUI7-F1
#
_cell.length_a   1.000
_cell.length_b   1.000
_cell.length_c   1.000
_cell.angle_alpha   90.00
_cell.angle_beta   90.00
_cell.angle_gamma   90.00
#
_symmetry.space_group_name_H-M   'P 1'
#
loop_
_entity.id
_entity.type
_entity.pdbx_description
1 polymer ?
#
loop_
_entity_poly.entity_id
_entity_poly.type
_entity_poly.pdbx_seq_one_letter_code
_entity_poly.pdbx_strand_id
1 'polypeptide(L)'
;MKKSRFSAEEKMVIVLTGLKGNKTVAAICKEYGISQAQYYKWRDRFLEAGRSALESPENTNQVQQLEKKIQELEQIIGKQAIVIETLKKDCHTEWRQIARQLIEQGFSISEAMKYLGMSRSGYYYKKRGYKRKRDDGDVIGEILLLKGKHPSFGYRRIWAMLRRRGWKINKKRVYRVMKENGLLLESKRKKVRK
;
A
#
# COMPACT_ATOMS: atom_id res chain seq x y z
N MET A 1 -39.47 13.41 -7.76
CA MET A 1 -40.52 12.65 -8.51
C MET A 1 -41.76 12.54 -7.63
N LYS A 2 -42.96 12.84 -8.15
CA LYS A 2 -44.21 12.60 -7.40
C LYS A 2 -44.37 11.10 -7.17
N LYS A 3 -44.48 10.67 -5.91
CA LYS A 3 -44.81 9.28 -5.57
C LYS A 3 -46.21 8.98 -6.10
N SER A 4 -46.33 7.88 -6.85
CA SER A 4 -47.64 7.38 -7.31
C SER A 4 -48.51 7.09 -6.09
N ARG A 5 -49.80 7.42 -6.17
CA ARG A 5 -50.78 7.18 -5.09
C ARG A 5 -50.87 5.70 -4.68
N PHE A 6 -50.54 4.79 -5.59
CA PHE A 6 -50.66 3.35 -5.40
C PHE A 6 -49.29 2.67 -5.32
N SER A 7 -49.11 1.82 -4.31
CA SER A 7 -47.94 0.97 -4.14
C SER A 7 -47.87 -0.13 -5.22
N ALA A 8 -46.72 -0.79 -5.35
CA ALA A 8 -46.57 -1.92 -6.28
C ALA A 8 -47.45 -3.12 -5.86
N GLU A 9 -47.55 -3.38 -4.56
CA GLU A 9 -48.38 -4.45 -3.99
C GLU A 9 -49.87 -4.18 -4.23
N GLU A 10 -50.34 -2.94 -4.01
CA GLU A 10 -51.73 -2.55 -4.24
C GLU A 10 -52.11 -2.72 -5.72
N LYS A 11 -51.22 -2.31 -6.65
CA LYS A 11 -51.43 -2.52 -8.08
C LYS A 11 -51.54 -4.01 -8.43
N MET A 12 -50.70 -4.85 -7.81
CA MET A 12 -50.72 -6.30 -8.01
C MET A 12 -52.05 -6.91 -7.53
N VAL A 13 -52.53 -6.54 -6.34
CA VAL A 13 -53.81 -7.02 -5.80
C VAL A 13 -54.98 -6.64 -6.72
N ILE A 14 -55.00 -5.39 -7.21
CA ILE A 14 -56.03 -4.90 -8.13
C ILE A 14 -56.02 -5.68 -9.46
N VAL A 15 -54.83 -5.94 -10.03
CA VAL A 15 -54.71 -6.72 -11.26
C VAL A 15 -55.15 -8.18 -11.06
N LEU A 16 -54.73 -8.81 -9.96
CA LEU A 16 -55.07 -10.20 -9.65
C LEU A 16 -56.57 -10.39 -9.38
N THR A 17 -57.22 -9.44 -8.71
CA THR A 17 -58.68 -9.51 -8.48
C THR A 17 -59.46 -9.44 -9.79
N GLY A 18 -59.01 -8.64 -10.76
CA GLY A 18 -59.61 -8.59 -12.09
C GLY A 18 -59.31 -9.81 -12.96
N LEU A 19 -58.14 -10.44 -12.82
CA LEU A 19 -57.81 -11.70 -13.50
C LEU A 19 -58.56 -12.90 -12.93
N LYS A 20 -58.87 -12.92 -11.63
CA LYS A 20 -59.68 -13.97 -11.00
C LYS A 20 -61.13 -14.02 -11.50
N GLY A 21 -61.64 -12.94 -12.11
CA GLY A 21 -62.98 -12.90 -12.70
C GLY A 21 -64.16 -12.78 -11.72
N ASN A 22 -63.90 -12.74 -10.40
CA ASN A 22 -64.96 -12.67 -9.37
C ASN A 22 -65.72 -11.33 -9.37
N LYS A 23 -65.12 -10.25 -9.90
CA LYS A 23 -65.72 -8.92 -10.03
C LYS A 23 -65.43 -8.40 -11.43
N THR A 24 -66.36 -7.62 -12.01
CA THR A 24 -66.12 -6.98 -13.31
C THR A 24 -65.04 -5.90 -13.17
N VAL A 25 -64.26 -5.69 -14.23
CA VAL A 25 -63.20 -4.66 -14.25
C VAL A 25 -63.76 -3.26 -13.92
N ALA A 26 -64.99 -2.96 -14.37
CA ALA A 26 -65.68 -1.71 -14.04
C ALA A 26 -65.96 -1.56 -12.53
N ALA A 27 -66.36 -2.64 -11.86
CA ALA A 27 -66.60 -2.63 -10.42
C ALA A 27 -65.31 -2.42 -9.62
N ILE A 28 -64.23 -3.10 -10.03
CA ILE A 28 -62.89 -2.95 -9.42
C ILE A 28 -62.38 -1.52 -9.62
N CYS A 29 -62.50 -0.96 -10.82
CA CYS A 29 -62.13 0.42 -11.11
C CYS A 29 -62.88 1.42 -10.21
N LYS A 30 -64.17 1.19 -9.94
CA LYS A 30 -64.99 2.03 -9.06
C LYS A 30 -64.60 1.89 -7.59
N GLU A 31 -64.33 0.67 -7.12
CA GLU A 31 -63.91 0.36 -5.75
C GLU A 31 -62.57 1.00 -5.39
N TYR A 32 -61.59 0.90 -6.28
CA TYR A 32 -60.24 1.43 -6.05
C TYR A 32 -60.03 2.86 -6.59
N GLY A 33 -61.04 3.46 -7.24
CA GLY A 33 -60.98 4.80 -7.79
C GLY A 33 -59.93 4.97 -8.89
N ILE A 34 -59.88 4.04 -9.84
CA ILE A 34 -58.97 4.06 -11.00
C ILE A 34 -59.75 4.00 -12.32
N SER A 35 -59.18 4.49 -13.40
CA SER A 35 -59.78 4.33 -14.73
C SER A 35 -59.52 2.92 -15.29
N GLN A 36 -60.39 2.46 -16.19
CA GLN A 36 -60.21 1.16 -16.87
C GLN A 36 -58.94 1.12 -17.72
N ALA A 37 -58.57 2.23 -18.36
CA ALA A 37 -57.31 2.34 -19.11
C ALA A 37 -56.09 2.15 -18.21
N GLN A 38 -56.14 2.68 -16.98
CA GLN A 38 -55.07 2.51 -15.99
C GLN A 38 -54.99 1.05 -15.50
N TYR A 39 -56.13 0.40 -15.30
CA TYR A 39 -56.18 -1.04 -14.98
C TYR A 39 -55.53 -1.87 -16.09
N TYR A 40 -55.94 -1.69 -17.36
CA TYR A 40 -55.39 -2.48 -18.45
C TYR A 40 -53.89 -2.22 -18.65
N LYS A 41 -53.44 -0.98 -18.50
CA LYS A 41 -52.00 -0.65 -18.50
C LYS A 41 -51.23 -1.38 -17.41
N TRP A 42 -51.80 -1.52 -16.21
CA TRP A 42 -51.17 -2.27 -15.12
C TRP A 42 -51.19 -3.78 -15.38
N ARG A 43 -52.30 -4.32 -15.89
CA ARG A 43 -52.45 -5.73 -16.25
C ARG A 43 -51.45 -6.13 -17.33
N ASP A 44 -51.37 -5.36 -18.41
CA ASP A 44 -50.51 -5.68 -19.55
C ASP A 44 -49.04 -5.67 -19.12
N ARG A 45 -48.63 -4.66 -18.33
CA ARG A 45 -47.29 -4.61 -17.74
C ARG A 45 -47.01 -5.76 -16.77
N PHE A 46 -48.00 -6.18 -15.99
CA PHE A 46 -47.87 -7.32 -15.06
C PHE A 46 -47.70 -8.64 -15.83
N LEU A 47 -48.48 -8.87 -16.88
CA LEU A 47 -48.39 -10.07 -17.71
C LEU A 47 -47.09 -10.12 -18.52
N GLU A 48 -46.66 -8.99 -19.08
CA GLU A 48 -45.39 -8.88 -19.82
C GLU A 48 -44.18 -9.10 -18.91
N ALA A 49 -44.17 -8.48 -17.72
CA ALA A 49 -43.11 -8.70 -16.73
C ALA A 49 -43.12 -10.12 -16.18
N GLY A 50 -44.30 -10.70 -15.93
CA GLY A 50 -44.45 -12.09 -15.50
C GLY A 50 -43.94 -13.06 -16.56
N ARG A 51 -44.25 -12.81 -17.83
CA ARG A 51 -43.73 -13.60 -18.95
C ARG A 51 -42.21 -13.51 -19.05
N SER A 52 -41.65 -12.31 -19.02
CA SER A 52 -40.20 -12.10 -19.07
C SER A 52 -39.47 -12.75 -17.88
N ALA A 53 -40.06 -12.70 -16.68
CA ALA A 53 -39.50 -13.35 -15.50
C ALA A 53 -39.48 -14.89 -15.61
N LEU A 54 -40.48 -15.48 -16.28
CA LEU A 54 -40.56 -16.93 -16.50
C LEU A 54 -39.69 -17.40 -17.68
N GLU A 55 -39.55 -16.60 -18.73
CA GLU A 55 -38.71 -16.93 -19.90
C GLU A 55 -37.22 -16.77 -19.60
N SER A 56 -36.83 -15.87 -18.69
CA SER A 56 -35.43 -15.57 -18.38
C SER A 56 -35.12 -15.64 -16.88
N PRO A 57 -34.96 -16.86 -16.31
CA PRO A 57 -34.36 -17.04 -14.97
C PRO A 57 -32.93 -16.46 -14.86
N GLU A 58 -32.29 -16.19 -16.01
CA GLU A 58 -31.00 -15.50 -16.10
C GLU A 58 -31.02 -14.08 -15.52
N ASN A 59 -32.15 -13.37 -15.52
CA ASN A 59 -32.21 -11.99 -15.00
C ASN A 59 -31.88 -11.93 -13.50
N THR A 60 -32.32 -12.90 -12.71
CA THR A 60 -31.99 -12.96 -11.28
C THR A 60 -30.50 -13.25 -11.07
N ASN A 61 -29.92 -14.17 -11.85
CA ASN A 61 -28.49 -14.45 -11.81
C ASN A 61 -27.65 -13.26 -12.27
N GLN A 62 -28.09 -12.52 -13.30
CA GLN A 62 -27.43 -11.31 -13.77
C GLN A 62 -27.49 -10.21 -12.71
N VAL A 63 -28.64 -9.99 -12.07
CA VAL A 63 -28.77 -9.03 -10.97
C VAL A 63 -27.84 -9.40 -9.82
N GLN A 64 -27.78 -10.67 -9.39
CA GLN A 64 -26.84 -11.12 -8.35
C GLN A 64 -25.38 -10.95 -8.77
N GLN A 65 -25.04 -11.25 -10.03
CA GLN A 65 -23.68 -11.03 -10.55
C GLN A 65 -23.32 -9.54 -10.58
N LEU A 66 -24.26 -8.68 -10.94
CA LEU A 66 -24.09 -7.22 -10.94
C LEU A 66 -23.93 -6.69 -9.51
N GLU A 67 -24.75 -7.16 -8.57
CA GLU A 67 -24.63 -6.82 -7.14
C GLU A 67 -23.26 -7.22 -6.59
N LYS A 68 -22.80 -8.43 -6.91
CA LYS A 68 -21.45 -8.89 -6.52
C LYS A 68 -20.36 -8.01 -7.13
N LYS A 69 -20.48 -7.65 -8.42
CA LYS A 69 -19.52 -6.73 -9.07
C LYS A 69 -19.53 -5.34 -8.44
N ILE A 70 -20.70 -4.81 -8.09
CA ILE A 70 -20.83 -3.52 -7.41
C ILE A 70 -20.09 -3.59 -6.08
N GLN A 71 -20.33 -4.64 -5.28
CA GLN A 71 -19.63 -4.84 -4.01
C GLN A 71 -18.11 -4.93 -4.18
N GLU A 72 -17.63 -5.67 -5.19
CA GLU A 72 -16.20 -5.77 -5.50
C GLU A 72 -15.61 -4.41 -5.90
N LEU A 73 -16.30 -3.64 -6.75
CA LEU A 73 -15.86 -2.32 -7.17
C LEU A 73 -15.85 -1.32 -6.02
N GLU A 74 -16.86 -1.32 -5.15
CA GLU A 74 -16.93 -0.49 -3.96
C GLU A 74 -15.74 -0.75 -3.03
N GLN A 75 -15.37 -2.02 -2.82
CA GLN A 75 -14.19 -2.37 -2.06
C GLN A 75 -12.90 -1.83 -2.68
N ILE A 76 -12.74 -1.96 -4.00
CA ILE A 76 -11.56 -1.44 -4.73
C ILE A 76 -11.48 0.08 -4.61
N ILE A 77 -12.59 0.78 -4.80
CA ILE A 77 -12.67 2.24 -4.69
C ILE A 77 -12.32 2.68 -3.27
N GLY A 78 -12.88 2.02 -2.24
CA GLY A 78 -12.54 2.31 -0.84
C GLY A 78 -11.05 2.15 -0.54
N LYS A 79 -10.43 1.06 -1.01
CA LYS A 79 -8.98 0.84 -0.88
C LYS A 79 -8.17 1.94 -1.58
N GLN A 80 -8.54 2.31 -2.81
CA GLN A 80 -7.85 3.36 -3.56
C GLN A 80 -8.00 4.74 -2.90
N ALA A 81 -9.18 5.05 -2.34
CA ALA A 81 -9.44 6.33 -1.67
C ALA A 81 -8.51 6.52 -0.47
N ILE A 82 -8.34 5.49 0.36
CA ILE A 82 -7.43 5.51 1.51
C ILE A 82 -5.98 5.76 1.06
N VAL A 83 -5.52 5.07 0.02
CA VAL A 83 -4.16 5.26 -0.53
C VAL A 83 -3.96 6.70 -1.01
N ILE A 84 -4.92 7.25 -1.77
CA ILE A 84 -4.84 8.63 -2.27
C ILE A 84 -4.79 9.64 -1.11
N GLU A 85 -5.62 9.46 -0.08
CA GLU A 85 -5.62 10.33 1.09
C GLU A 85 -4.27 10.30 1.81
N THR A 86 -3.71 9.10 1.99
CA THR A 86 -2.41 8.89 2.63
C THR A 86 -1.28 9.55 1.82
N LEU A 87 -1.27 9.35 0.49
CA LEU A 87 -0.27 9.96 -0.41
C LEU A 87 -0.37 11.48 -0.45
N LYS A 88 -1.58 12.05 -0.36
CA LYS A 88 -1.77 13.50 -0.31
C LYS A 88 -1.25 14.11 0.98
N LYS A 89 -1.43 13.44 2.13
CA LYS A 89 -0.95 13.90 3.44
C LYS A 89 0.58 13.84 3.53
N ASP A 90 1.17 12.77 3.03
CA ASP A 90 2.57 12.42 3.31
C ASP A 90 3.48 12.46 2.08
N CYS A 91 3.11 13.27 1.07
CA CYS A 91 3.83 13.50 -0.20
C CYS A 91 5.36 13.69 -0.07
N HIS A 92 5.83 14.28 1.02
CA HIS A 92 7.24 14.61 1.26
C HIS A 92 7.99 13.59 2.13
N THR A 93 7.34 12.52 2.58
CA THR A 93 7.93 11.52 3.49
C THR A 93 8.67 10.41 2.76
N GLU A 94 9.54 9.68 3.47
CA GLU A 94 10.16 8.47 2.91
C GLU A 94 9.05 7.43 2.61
N TRP A 95 9.05 6.83 1.42
CA TRP A 95 8.06 5.80 1.00
C TRP A 95 7.85 4.66 2.02
N ARG A 96 8.83 4.40 2.90
CA ARG A 96 8.74 3.42 3.99
C ARG A 96 7.83 3.84 5.14
N GLN A 97 7.63 5.13 5.35
CA GLN A 97 6.69 5.67 6.34
C GLN A 97 5.27 5.53 5.80
N ILE A 98 5.04 5.97 4.55
CA ILE A 98 3.76 5.78 3.85
C ILE A 98 3.37 4.29 3.83
N ALA A 99 4.32 3.40 3.53
CA ALA A 99 4.09 1.96 3.57
C ALA A 99 3.63 1.46 4.95
N ARG A 100 4.21 1.98 6.06
CA ARG A 100 3.82 1.58 7.42
C ARG A 100 2.41 2.02 7.75
N GLN A 101 2.04 3.24 7.38
CA GLN A 101 0.70 3.78 7.61
C GLN A 101 -0.37 3.01 6.84
N LEU A 102 -0.10 2.64 5.57
CA LEU A 102 -0.99 1.76 4.81
C LEU A 102 -1.15 0.39 5.49
N ILE A 103 -0.07 -0.17 6.04
CA ILE A 103 -0.13 -1.44 6.78
C ILE A 103 -0.96 -1.30 8.07
N GLU A 104 -0.81 -0.20 8.80
CA GLU A 104 -1.61 0.11 9.99
C GLU A 104 -3.11 0.27 9.66
N GLN A 105 -3.42 0.77 8.46
CA GLN A 105 -4.78 0.87 7.92
C GLN A 105 -5.33 -0.47 7.38
N GLY A 106 -4.59 -1.58 7.55
CA GLY A 106 -5.04 -2.92 7.22
C GLY A 106 -4.63 -3.44 5.84
N PHE A 107 -3.81 -2.71 5.08
CA PHE A 107 -3.28 -3.21 3.81
C PHE A 107 -2.19 -4.26 4.06
N SER A 108 -2.18 -5.31 3.24
CA SER A 108 -1.04 -6.23 3.26
C SER A 108 0.22 -5.53 2.73
N ILE A 109 1.39 -6.00 3.15
CA ILE A 109 2.67 -5.47 2.65
C ILE A 109 2.74 -5.56 1.11
N SER A 110 2.20 -6.62 0.51
CA SER A 110 2.14 -6.76 -0.94
C SER A 110 1.27 -5.68 -1.60
N GLU A 111 0.08 -5.41 -1.05
CA GLU A 111 -0.81 -4.37 -1.56
C GLU A 111 -0.19 -2.98 -1.41
N ALA A 112 0.34 -2.66 -0.23
CA ALA A 112 1.00 -1.39 0.02
C ALA A 112 2.17 -1.14 -0.97
N MET A 113 3.01 -2.16 -1.19
CA MET A 113 4.12 -2.07 -2.15
C MET A 113 3.64 -1.91 -3.60
N LYS A 114 2.55 -2.59 -3.98
CA LYS A 114 1.92 -2.45 -5.30
C LYS A 114 1.43 -1.02 -5.53
N TYR A 115 0.74 -0.42 -4.55
CA TYR A 115 0.26 0.96 -4.65
C TYR A 115 1.39 2.00 -4.68
N LEU A 116 2.50 1.73 -4.00
CA LEU A 116 3.67 2.62 -3.98
C LEU A 116 4.62 2.42 -5.18
N GLY A 117 4.39 1.42 -6.04
CA GLY A 117 5.29 1.10 -7.14
C GLY A 117 6.65 0.55 -6.70
N MET A 118 6.73 -0.04 -5.50
CA MET A 118 7.97 -0.53 -4.89
C MET A 118 8.03 -2.06 -4.88
N SER A 119 9.24 -2.63 -4.87
CA SER A 119 9.40 -4.08 -4.71
C SER A 119 9.20 -4.49 -3.24
N ARG A 120 8.55 -5.64 -3.03
CA ARG A 120 8.40 -6.22 -1.68
C ARG A 120 9.74 -6.45 -0.99
N SER A 121 10.77 -6.85 -1.73
CA SER A 121 12.13 -7.04 -1.21
C SER A 121 12.74 -5.73 -0.71
N GLY A 122 12.44 -4.59 -1.36
CA GLY A 122 12.89 -3.27 -0.94
C GLY A 122 12.39 -2.88 0.45
N TYR A 123 11.18 -3.29 0.83
CA TYR A 123 10.61 -3.05 2.16
C TYR A 123 11.42 -3.76 3.25
N TYR A 124 11.75 -5.03 3.05
CA TYR A 124 12.56 -5.82 3.98
C TYR A 124 14.05 -5.52 3.91
N TYR A 125 14.51 -4.85 2.85
CA TYR A 125 15.92 -4.55 2.65
C TYR A 125 16.43 -3.56 3.71
N LYS A 126 17.08 -4.10 4.73
CA LYS A 126 17.95 -3.36 5.63
C LYS A 126 19.31 -3.22 4.94
N LYS A 127 19.68 -1.98 4.60
CA LYS A 127 21.02 -1.67 4.10
C LYS A 127 22.01 -2.26 5.09
N ARG A 128 22.79 -3.27 4.68
CA ARG A 128 23.87 -3.83 5.51
C ARG A 128 24.77 -2.65 5.87
N GLY A 129 24.72 -2.22 7.13
CA GLY A 129 25.55 -1.13 7.62
C GLY A 129 26.99 -1.36 7.19
N TYR A 130 27.64 -0.29 6.71
CA TYR A 130 29.01 -0.35 6.23
C TYR A 130 29.91 -0.88 7.35
N LYS A 131 30.29 -2.17 7.26
CA LYS A 131 31.30 -2.95 7.99
C LYS A 131 31.40 -2.67 9.49
N ARG A 132 31.20 -3.72 10.33
CA ARG A 132 31.73 -3.80 11.71
C ARG A 132 33.09 -3.08 11.75
N LYS A 133 33.22 -1.97 12.49
CA LYS A 133 34.54 -1.47 12.88
C LYS A 133 35.20 -2.67 13.57
N ARG A 134 36.19 -3.29 12.92
CA ARG A 134 37.01 -4.30 13.59
C ARG A 134 37.60 -3.60 14.80
N ASP A 135 37.56 -4.26 15.95
CA ASP A 135 38.23 -3.73 17.12
C ASP A 135 39.69 -3.43 16.74
N ASP A 136 40.03 -2.15 16.80
CA ASP A 136 41.35 -1.63 16.49
C ASP A 136 42.12 -1.37 17.81
N GLY A 137 41.55 -1.69 18.98
CA GLY A 137 42.13 -1.45 20.30
C GLY A 137 43.54 -2.01 20.45
N ASP A 138 43.72 -3.31 20.20
CA ASP A 138 45.04 -3.95 20.32
C ASP A 138 46.06 -3.35 19.33
N VAL A 139 45.59 -2.98 18.13
CA VAL A 139 46.43 -2.35 17.10
C VAL A 139 46.85 -0.95 17.52
N ILE A 140 45.96 -0.18 18.15
CA ILE A 140 46.25 1.16 18.66
C ILE A 140 47.28 1.08 19.78
N GLY A 141 47.10 0.18 20.75
CA GLY A 141 48.04 0.00 21.86
C GLY A 141 49.46 -0.29 21.36
N GLU A 142 49.59 -1.21 20.40
CA GLU A 142 50.89 -1.56 19.83
C GLU A 142 51.51 -0.41 19.00
N ILE A 143 50.68 0.35 18.26
CA ILE A 143 51.15 1.53 17.53
C ILE A 143 51.66 2.61 18.50
N LEU A 144 50.97 2.85 19.62
CA LEU A 144 51.37 3.82 20.63
C LEU A 144 52.71 3.42 21.27
N LEU A 145 52.89 2.14 21.60
CA LEU A 145 54.17 1.61 22.10
C LEU A 145 55.32 1.87 21.10
N LEU A 146 55.09 1.60 19.82
CA LEU A 146 56.08 1.83 18.76
C LEU A 146 56.37 3.32 18.54
N LYS A 147 55.34 4.17 18.66
CA LYS A 147 55.47 5.62 18.57
C LYS A 147 56.20 6.24 19.75
N GLY A 148 56.00 5.72 20.96
CA GLY A 148 56.77 6.14 22.13
C GLY A 148 58.27 5.88 21.97
N LYS A 149 58.64 4.73 21.39
CA LYS A 149 60.04 4.40 21.07
C LYS A 149 60.58 5.15 19.86
N HIS A 150 59.72 5.46 18.88
CA HIS A 150 60.11 6.11 17.63
C HIS A 150 59.13 7.22 17.21
N PRO A 151 59.22 8.41 17.82
CA PRO A 151 58.26 9.50 17.56
C PRO A 151 58.23 9.96 16.10
N SER A 152 59.39 10.02 15.44
CA SER A 152 59.55 10.47 14.05
C SER A 152 59.12 9.45 12.99
N PHE A 153 58.61 8.27 13.36
CA PHE A 153 58.27 7.24 12.40
C PHE A 153 56.87 7.44 11.82
N GLY A 154 56.77 7.53 10.50
CA GLY A 154 55.49 7.55 9.79
C GLY A 154 54.87 6.15 9.71
N TYR A 155 53.59 6.09 9.29
CA TYR A 155 52.81 4.85 9.25
C TYR A 155 53.45 3.72 8.44
N ARG A 156 54.28 4.03 7.43
CA ARG A 156 55.00 3.02 6.62
C ARG A 156 56.04 2.26 7.45
N ARG A 157 56.77 2.97 8.31
CA ARG A 157 57.79 2.38 9.20
C ARG A 157 57.13 1.64 10.35
N ILE A 158 56.08 2.22 10.94
CA ILE A 158 55.28 1.56 11.98
C ILE A 158 54.66 0.26 11.45
N TRP A 159 54.09 0.26 10.24
CA TRP A 159 53.57 -0.95 9.60
C TRP A 159 54.65 -2.04 9.43
N ALA A 160 55.85 -1.68 9.02
CA ALA A 160 56.95 -2.64 8.88
C ALA A 160 57.35 -3.24 10.24
N MET A 161 57.37 -2.45 11.32
CA MET A 161 57.65 -2.94 12.67
C MET A 161 56.54 -3.85 13.20
N LEU A 162 55.27 -3.50 12.98
CA LEU A 162 54.12 -4.36 13.32
C LEU A 162 54.22 -5.72 12.61
N ARG A 163 54.59 -5.74 11.32
CA ARG A 163 54.80 -6.98 10.56
C ARG A 163 55.94 -7.84 11.13
N ARG A 164 57.05 -7.21 11.53
CA ARG A 164 58.17 -7.92 12.18
C ARG A 164 57.79 -8.51 13.54
N ARG A 165 56.85 -7.88 14.25
CA ARG A 165 56.27 -8.38 15.50
C ARG A 165 55.13 -9.40 15.29
N GLY A 166 54.95 -9.91 14.08
CA GLY A 166 53.99 -10.98 13.78
C GLY A 166 52.57 -10.53 13.41
N TRP A 167 52.27 -9.23 13.41
CA TRP A 167 50.93 -8.74 13.10
C TRP A 167 50.54 -8.99 11.64
N LYS A 168 49.40 -9.64 11.39
CA LYS A 168 48.84 -9.83 10.04
C LYS A 168 47.95 -8.64 9.63
N ILE A 169 48.53 -7.44 9.59
CA ILE A 169 47.81 -6.18 9.30
C ILE A 169 48.19 -5.56 7.96
N ASN A 170 47.18 -5.11 7.21
CA ASN A 170 47.38 -4.38 5.95
C ASN A 170 47.85 -2.95 6.24
N LYS A 171 48.83 -2.47 5.46
CA LYS A 171 49.34 -1.09 5.49
C LYS A 171 48.23 -0.03 5.41
N LYS A 172 47.18 -0.27 4.61
CA LYS A 172 46.01 0.64 4.52
C LYS A 172 45.25 0.75 5.85
N ARG A 173 45.16 -0.35 6.61
CA ARG A 173 44.53 -0.37 7.95
C ARG A 173 45.37 0.41 8.96
N VAL A 174 46.70 0.21 8.97
CA VAL A 174 47.61 0.98 9.84
C VAL A 174 47.51 2.48 9.56
N TYR A 175 47.50 2.87 8.28
CA TYR A 175 47.29 4.27 7.90
C TYR A 175 45.96 4.82 8.41
N ARG A 176 44.84 4.09 8.20
CA ARG A 176 43.51 4.50 8.68
C ARG A 176 43.52 4.69 10.20
N VAL A 177 43.99 3.69 10.94
CA VAL A 177 44.03 3.72 12.41
C VAL A 177 44.88 4.89 12.91
N MET A 178 46.08 5.08 12.34
CA MET A 178 46.93 6.23 12.71
C MET A 178 46.29 7.58 12.34
N LYS A 179 45.57 7.66 11.22
CA LYS A 179 44.89 8.89 10.79
C LYS A 179 43.71 9.22 11.72
N GLU A 180 42.86 8.23 12.02
CA GLU A 180 41.69 8.38 12.89
C GLU A 180 42.08 8.73 14.34
N ASN A 181 43.29 8.35 14.78
CA ASN A 181 43.82 8.64 16.12
C ASN A 181 44.85 9.80 16.15
N GLY A 182 45.01 10.56 15.07
CA GLY A 182 45.93 11.72 15.05
C GLY A 182 47.43 11.37 15.18
N LEU A 183 47.84 10.13 14.92
CA LEU A 183 49.21 9.63 15.11
C LEU A 183 50.10 9.83 13.86
N LEU A 184 49.58 10.46 12.82
CA LEU A 184 50.35 10.78 11.62
C LEU A 184 51.29 11.96 11.88
N LEU A 185 52.45 11.93 11.23
CA LEU A 185 53.38 13.06 11.27
C LEU A 185 52.80 14.21 10.46
N GLU A 186 52.87 15.41 11.01
CA GLU A 186 52.59 16.63 10.26
C GLU A 186 53.65 16.83 9.18
N SER A 187 53.19 17.00 7.94
CA SER A 187 54.07 17.37 6.84
C SER A 187 54.43 18.85 7.00
N LYS A 188 55.61 19.16 7.55
CA LYS A 188 56.15 20.53 7.46
C LYS A 188 56.30 20.88 5.97
N ARG A 189 55.49 21.82 5.47
CA ARG A 189 55.67 22.40 4.13
C ARG A 189 57.11 22.94 4.08
N LYS A 190 57.93 22.47 3.12
CA LYS A 190 59.26 23.04 2.91
C LYS A 190 59.07 24.52 2.60
N LYS A 191 59.62 25.42 3.43
CA LYS A 191 59.72 26.84 3.06
C LYS A 191 60.52 26.88 1.76
N VAL A 192 59.89 27.37 0.70
CA VAL A 192 60.60 27.71 -0.54
C VAL A 192 61.69 28.70 -0.13
N ARG A 193 62.96 28.34 -0.33
CA ARG A 193 64.06 29.29 -0.15
C ARG A 193 63.83 30.39 -1.20
N LYS A 194 63.53 31.61 -0.73
CA LYS A 194 63.57 32.81 -1.58
C LYS A 194 65.01 33.12 -1.94
#